data_AF-A0A5E4BDC7-F1
#
_entry.id   AF-A0A5E4BDC7-F1
#
_cell.length_a   1.000
_cell.length_b   1.000
_cell.length_c   1.000
_cell.angle_alpha   90.00
_cell.angle_beta   90.00
_cell.angle_gamma   90.00
#
_symmetry.space_group_name_H-M   'P 1'
#
loop_
_entity.id
_entity.type
_entity.pdbx_description
1 polymer ?
#
loop_
_entity_poly.entity_id
_entity_poly.type
_entity_poly.pdbx_seq_one_letter_code
_entity_poly.pdbx_strand_id
1 'polypeptide(L)'
;MGENEEDTEEAWLQLRPVEPLPSQCCGSGCSPCVFDLYHRNLARWEAARASNDRSLLSGKQSQSCPSKLSPETFLAFRICALDKLTKDTYHVRFALPGNSQLSLHPGQHLVLRGIVDDLEIQRAYTPISPANAKGYFEVLIKCYQTGLMSRCVKSWRVGDTAFWRGPFGNFFYKPNQYGELLMLAAGTGLAPMVPILQSITDNEDDETFVTLVCCFKTFESIYLKTFLQEQTRFWNVRTFFILSQENSPEQLPWSYREKTHFGHLDQDLIEELMKKLSFQVIERFSKVM
;
A
#
# COMPACT_ATOMS: atom_id res chain seq x y z
N MET A 1 28.36 -21.38 43.11
CA MET A 1 27.50 -21.89 42.02
C MET A 1 26.64 -20.72 41.62
N GLY A 2 27.02 -19.98 40.59
CA GLY A 2 26.20 -18.87 40.09
C GLY A 2 25.04 -19.48 39.33
N GLU A 3 23.83 -19.32 39.85
CA GLU A 3 22.62 -19.54 39.05
C GLU A 3 22.70 -18.52 37.91
N ASN A 4 22.77 -19.01 36.67
CA ASN A 4 22.69 -18.15 35.51
C ASN A 4 21.33 -17.43 35.60
N GLU A 5 21.34 -16.11 35.86
CA GLU A 5 20.17 -15.23 35.93
C GLU A 5 19.29 -15.33 34.67
N GLU A 6 19.82 -15.93 33.60
CA GLU A 6 19.14 -16.16 32.35
C GLU A 6 17.99 -17.18 32.44
N ASP A 7 17.95 -18.18 33.32
CA ASP A 7 16.94 -19.28 33.25
C ASP A 7 15.79 -19.19 34.27
N THR A 8 15.55 -18.02 34.85
CA THR A 8 14.46 -17.82 35.82
C THR A 8 13.07 -17.74 35.17
N GLU A 9 12.02 -18.13 35.90
CA GLU A 9 10.62 -18.05 35.42
C GLU A 9 10.23 -16.61 35.06
N GLU A 10 10.74 -15.63 35.80
CA GLU A 10 10.57 -14.21 35.52
C GLU A 10 11.21 -13.79 34.18
N ALA A 11 12.42 -14.30 33.87
CA ALA A 11 13.09 -14.01 32.60
C ALA A 11 12.27 -14.52 31.39
N TRP A 12 11.61 -15.68 31.52
CA TRP A 12 10.73 -16.20 30.47
C TRP A 12 9.44 -15.39 30.32
N LEU A 13 8.86 -14.89 31.40
CA LEU A 13 7.66 -14.04 31.37
C LEU A 13 7.91 -12.70 30.66
N GLN A 14 9.10 -12.11 30.83
CA GLN A 14 9.49 -10.88 30.13
C GLN A 14 9.60 -11.06 28.61
N LEU A 15 9.86 -12.29 28.15
CA LEU A 15 9.95 -12.63 26.72
C LEU A 15 8.59 -12.99 26.11
N ARG A 16 7.53 -13.07 26.91
CA ARG A 16 6.20 -13.43 26.43
C ARG A 16 5.65 -12.29 25.55
N PRO A 17 5.17 -12.59 24.33
CA PRO A 17 4.51 -11.60 23.50
C PRO A 17 3.29 -10.98 24.21
N VAL A 18 3.13 -9.67 24.06
CA VAL A 18 1.97 -8.93 24.59
C VAL A 18 0.85 -8.98 23.57
N GLU A 19 -0.38 -9.24 24.04
CA GLU A 19 -1.55 -9.24 23.18
C GLU A 19 -1.82 -7.83 22.61
N PRO A 20 -2.01 -7.69 21.30
CA PRO A 20 -2.26 -6.39 20.68
C PRO A 20 -3.58 -5.76 21.13
N LEU A 21 -3.59 -4.43 21.27
CA LEU A 21 -4.81 -3.67 21.51
C LEU A 21 -5.67 -3.60 20.23
N PRO A 22 -7.01 -3.46 20.34
CA PRO A 22 -7.87 -3.23 19.18
C PRO A 22 -7.46 -2.02 18.32
N SER A 23 -6.86 -0.98 18.93
CA SER A 23 -6.36 0.21 18.22
C SER A 23 -5.17 -0.07 17.29
N GLN A 24 -4.41 -1.13 17.55
CA GLN A 24 -3.28 -1.59 16.73
C GLN A 24 -3.75 -2.43 15.53
N CYS A 25 -5.03 -2.81 15.46
CA CYS A 25 -5.60 -3.42 14.27
C CYS A 25 -5.81 -2.38 13.15
N CYS A 26 -5.41 -2.73 11.93
CA CYS A 26 -5.63 -1.90 10.73
C CYS A 26 -7.13 -1.73 10.41
N GLY A 27 -7.97 -2.69 10.81
CA GLY A 27 -9.40 -2.73 10.49
C GLY A 27 -9.71 -3.06 9.01
N SER A 28 -8.69 -3.42 8.22
CA SER A 28 -8.79 -3.60 6.77
C SER A 28 -8.78 -5.07 6.31
N GLY A 29 -8.93 -6.03 7.23
CA GLY A 29 -8.86 -7.46 6.90
C GLY A 29 -7.47 -7.92 6.44
N CYS A 30 -6.40 -7.28 6.95
CA CYS A 30 -5.02 -7.56 6.59
C CYS A 30 -4.64 -9.04 6.88
N SER A 31 -3.84 -9.69 6.02
CA SER A 31 -3.28 -11.03 6.27
C SER A 31 -1.76 -11.05 5.98
N PRO A 32 -0.91 -11.46 6.94
CA PRO A 32 -1.25 -11.70 8.35
C PRO A 32 -1.65 -10.40 9.05
N CYS A 33 -2.62 -10.45 9.97
CA CYS A 33 -2.99 -9.32 10.83
C CYS A 33 -2.08 -9.24 12.08
N VAL A 34 -2.24 -8.19 12.88
CA VAL A 34 -1.47 -8.01 14.13
C VAL A 34 -1.73 -9.14 15.13
N PHE A 35 -2.96 -9.67 15.18
CA PHE A 35 -3.31 -10.81 16.02
C PHE A 35 -2.74 -12.13 15.49
N ASP A 36 -2.67 -12.32 14.17
CA ASP A 36 -2.03 -13.50 13.57
C ASP A 36 -0.54 -13.56 13.93
N LEU A 37 0.14 -12.40 13.90
CA LEU A 37 1.53 -12.28 14.33
C LEU A 37 1.68 -12.56 15.83
N TYR A 38 0.78 -12.03 16.66
CA TYR A 38 0.76 -12.32 18.09
C TYR A 38 0.62 -13.82 18.36
N HIS A 39 -0.38 -14.49 17.77
CA HIS A 39 -0.59 -15.92 17.97
C HIS A 39 0.60 -16.76 17.48
N ARG A 40 1.22 -16.38 16.36
CA ARG A 40 2.45 -17.04 15.88
C ARG A 40 3.61 -16.87 16.87
N ASN A 41 3.81 -15.66 17.38
CA ASN A 41 4.87 -15.37 18.33
C ASN A 41 4.62 -16.06 19.67
N LEU A 42 3.36 -16.11 20.12
CA LEU A 42 2.96 -16.81 21.34
C LEU A 42 3.25 -18.30 21.22
N ALA A 43 2.89 -18.93 20.10
CA ALA A 43 3.21 -20.34 19.83
C ALA A 43 4.72 -20.61 19.81
N ARG A 44 5.53 -19.70 19.22
CA ARG A 44 7.00 -19.79 19.28
C ARG A 44 7.53 -19.69 20.71
N TRP A 45 6.99 -18.76 21.50
CA TRP A 45 7.37 -18.59 22.90
C TRP A 45 7.00 -19.80 23.75
N GLU A 46 5.81 -20.37 23.56
CA GLU A 46 5.37 -21.60 24.23
C GLU A 46 6.30 -22.78 23.89
N ALA A 47 6.67 -22.94 22.61
CA ALA A 47 7.62 -23.97 22.18
C ALA A 47 9.04 -23.75 22.74
N ALA A 48 9.53 -22.50 22.74
CA ALA A 48 10.83 -22.13 23.30
C ALA A 48 10.90 -22.41 24.80
N ARG A 49 9.85 -22.03 25.54
CA ARG A 49 9.74 -22.28 26.98
C ARG A 49 9.67 -23.77 27.27
N ALA A 50 8.89 -24.54 26.50
CA ALA A 50 8.75 -25.98 26.69
C ALA A 50 10.05 -26.77 26.41
N SER A 51 10.90 -26.27 25.52
CA SER A 51 12.18 -26.89 25.16
C SER A 51 13.40 -26.29 25.87
N ASN A 52 13.19 -25.25 26.68
CA ASN A 52 14.23 -24.37 27.23
C ASN A 52 15.23 -23.88 26.17
N ASP A 53 14.78 -23.68 24.93
CA ASP A 53 15.59 -23.25 23.80
C ASP A 53 15.14 -21.87 23.33
N ARG A 54 15.87 -20.84 23.78
CA ARG A 54 15.62 -19.44 23.40
C ARG A 54 15.91 -19.13 21.95
N SER A 55 16.68 -19.97 21.25
CA SER A 55 16.99 -19.75 19.83
C SER A 55 15.72 -19.80 18.96
N LEU A 56 14.67 -20.48 19.44
CA LEU A 56 13.36 -20.55 18.79
C LEU A 56 12.58 -19.21 18.81
N LEU A 57 12.93 -18.29 19.72
CA LEU A 57 12.33 -16.95 19.78
C LEU A 57 12.83 -16.06 18.64
N SER A 58 14.11 -16.20 18.26
CA SER A 58 14.68 -15.56 17.08
C SER A 58 14.30 -16.33 15.82
N GLY A 59 13.09 -16.10 15.30
CA GLY A 59 12.64 -16.77 14.08
C GLY A 59 13.64 -16.58 12.94
N LYS A 60 14.27 -17.66 12.43
CA LYS A 60 15.27 -17.71 11.34
C LYS A 60 15.80 -16.34 10.90
N GLN A 61 16.54 -15.65 11.77
CA GLN A 61 17.17 -14.39 11.42
C GLN A 61 18.46 -14.72 10.67
N SER A 62 18.41 -14.67 9.34
CA SER A 62 19.60 -14.26 8.59
C SER A 62 19.88 -12.83 9.04
N GLN A 63 21.06 -12.58 9.62
CA GLN A 63 21.54 -11.28 10.12
C GLN A 63 20.88 -10.12 9.35
N SER A 64 19.92 -9.43 9.97
CA SER A 64 19.21 -8.37 9.27
C SER A 64 20.14 -7.17 9.16
N CYS A 65 20.49 -6.81 7.93
CA CYS A 65 20.94 -5.46 7.67
C CYS A 65 19.83 -4.50 8.16
N PRO A 66 20.16 -3.37 8.81
CA PRO A 66 19.18 -2.36 9.21
C PRO A 66 18.33 -1.79 8.05
N SER A 67 18.59 -2.21 6.81
CA SER A 67 17.86 -1.91 5.59
C SER A 67 16.69 -2.86 5.30
N LYS A 68 16.55 -4.01 5.97
CA LYS A 68 15.52 -5.00 5.61
C LYS A 68 14.32 -4.92 6.55
N LEU A 69 13.19 -4.45 6.03
CA LEU A 69 11.90 -4.43 6.72
C LEU A 69 11.50 -5.84 7.18
N SER A 70 10.88 -5.93 8.37
CA SER A 70 10.25 -7.15 8.87
C SER A 70 8.80 -6.88 9.31
N PRO A 71 7.89 -7.88 9.24
CA PRO A 71 6.55 -7.74 9.78
C PRO A 71 6.51 -7.58 11.31
N GLU A 72 7.59 -7.97 12.00
CA GLU A 72 7.68 -8.08 13.45
C GLU A 72 8.28 -6.82 14.10
N THR A 73 9.08 -6.04 13.37
CA THR A 73 9.86 -4.91 13.92
C THR A 73 9.58 -3.62 13.17
N PHE A 74 9.33 -2.55 13.91
CA PHE A 74 9.26 -1.21 13.36
C PHE A 74 10.65 -0.62 13.15
N LEU A 75 10.92 -0.14 11.94
CA LEU A 75 12.10 0.61 11.57
C LEU A 75 11.78 2.10 11.40
N ALA A 76 12.74 2.93 11.77
CA ALA A 76 12.64 4.38 11.67
C ALA A 76 13.06 4.87 10.28
N PHE A 77 12.23 5.71 9.66
CA PHE A 77 12.53 6.33 8.37
C PHE A 77 12.28 7.84 8.43
N ARG A 78 13.24 8.61 7.91
CA ARG A 78 13.19 10.08 7.90
C ARG A 78 12.32 10.59 6.76
N ILE A 79 11.42 11.52 7.05
CA ILE A 79 10.61 12.24 6.06
C ILE A 79 11.51 13.20 5.29
N CYS A 80 11.61 13.00 3.98
CA CYS A 80 12.45 13.80 3.09
C CYS A 80 11.65 14.78 2.22
N ALA A 81 10.39 14.46 1.92
CA ALA A 81 9.46 15.38 1.27
C ALA A 81 8.05 15.15 1.83
N LEU A 82 7.28 16.22 1.91
CA LEU A 82 5.91 16.23 2.42
C LEU A 82 5.09 17.22 1.58
N ASP A 83 4.47 16.71 0.52
CA ASP A 83 3.73 17.51 -0.44
C ASP A 83 2.23 17.34 -0.24
N LYS A 84 1.52 18.47 -0.10
CA LYS A 84 0.07 18.46 0.02
C LYS A 84 -0.56 18.49 -1.38
N LEU A 85 -0.98 17.32 -1.89
CA LEU A 85 -1.53 17.18 -3.25
C LEU A 85 -2.95 17.73 -3.38
N THR A 86 -3.77 17.56 -2.34
CA THR A 86 -5.15 18.05 -2.31
C THR A 86 -5.45 18.65 -0.93
N LYS A 87 -6.67 19.14 -0.71
CA LYS A 87 -7.09 19.66 0.61
C LYS A 87 -6.84 18.69 1.77
N ASP A 88 -6.91 17.38 1.51
CA ASP A 88 -6.91 16.33 2.52
C ASP A 88 -5.92 15.20 2.24
N THR A 89 -5.13 15.25 1.17
CA THR A 89 -4.22 14.15 0.81
C THR A 89 -2.79 14.64 0.68
N TYR A 90 -1.87 13.92 1.33
CA TYR A 90 -0.43 14.17 1.31
C TYR A 90 0.28 13.08 0.52
N HIS A 91 1.32 13.48 -0.21
CA HIS A 91 2.34 12.62 -0.79
C HIS A 91 3.59 12.77 0.05
N VAL A 92 4.03 11.66 0.65
CA VAL A 92 5.12 11.68 1.62
C VAL A 92 6.24 10.78 1.14
N ARG A 93 7.45 11.31 1.09
CA ARG A 93 8.67 10.58 0.73
C ARG A 93 9.51 10.30 1.98
N PHE A 94 9.90 9.05 2.16
CA PHE A 94 10.74 8.58 3.25
C PHE A 94 12.11 8.15 2.72
N ALA A 95 13.20 8.53 3.38
CA ALA A 95 14.55 8.08 3.02
C ALA A 95 14.78 6.64 3.45
N LEU A 96 15.34 5.84 2.55
CA LEU A 96 15.91 4.54 2.85
C LEU A 96 17.41 4.68 3.17
N PRO A 97 17.98 3.81 4.02
CA PRO A 97 19.41 3.81 4.28
C PRO A 97 20.23 3.54 3.01
N GLY A 98 21.16 4.44 2.69
CA GLY A 98 22.02 4.35 1.50
C GLY A 98 21.22 4.34 0.19
N ASN A 99 21.72 3.63 -0.82
CA ASN A 99 21.03 3.44 -2.11
C ASN A 99 20.21 2.14 -2.13
N SER A 100 19.66 1.73 -0.98
CA SER A 100 18.83 0.52 -0.89
C SER A 100 17.47 0.72 -1.54
N GLN A 101 16.79 -0.40 -1.81
CA GLN A 101 15.43 -0.43 -2.36
C GLN A 101 14.48 -1.03 -1.32
N LEU A 102 13.21 -0.64 -1.37
CA LEU A 102 12.19 -1.19 -0.47
C LEU A 102 11.87 -2.66 -0.79
N SER A 103 12.06 -3.07 -2.05
CA SER A 103 11.89 -4.43 -2.57
C SER A 103 10.54 -5.08 -2.18
N LEU A 104 9.45 -4.38 -2.48
CA LEU A 104 8.09 -4.91 -2.31
C LEU A 104 7.56 -5.55 -3.60
N HIS A 105 6.79 -6.61 -3.46
CA HIS A 105 6.00 -7.17 -4.56
C HIS A 105 4.70 -6.36 -4.75
N PRO A 106 4.17 -6.27 -5.99
CA PRO A 106 2.87 -5.66 -6.23
C PRO A 106 1.78 -6.26 -5.33
N GLY A 107 0.98 -5.40 -4.70
CA GLY A 107 -0.04 -5.80 -3.73
C GLY A 107 0.45 -5.87 -2.27
N GLN A 108 1.75 -5.73 -2.02
CA GLN A 108 2.27 -5.58 -0.68
C GLN A 108 2.14 -4.14 -0.16
N HIS A 109 2.00 -4.00 1.15
CA HIS A 109 1.89 -2.73 1.84
C HIS A 109 2.71 -2.72 3.13
N LEU A 110 2.90 -1.52 3.68
CA LEU A 110 3.57 -1.30 4.95
C LEU A 110 2.58 -0.82 6.01
N VAL A 111 2.92 -1.07 7.27
CA VAL A 111 2.16 -0.58 8.42
C VAL A 111 2.92 0.57 9.06
N LEU A 112 2.29 1.75 9.11
CA LEU A 112 2.75 2.93 9.83
C LEU A 112 2.28 2.87 11.28
N ARG A 113 3.18 3.16 12.21
CA ARG A 113 2.86 3.39 13.63
C ARG A 113 2.72 4.88 13.92
N GLY A 114 1.68 5.23 14.67
CA GLY A 114 1.48 6.55 15.26
C GLY A 114 1.20 6.42 16.76
N ILE A 115 1.49 7.48 17.51
CA ILE A 115 1.16 7.60 18.93
C ILE A 115 0.37 8.88 19.11
N VAL A 116 -0.80 8.77 19.74
CA VAL A 116 -1.73 9.87 19.97
C VAL A 116 -2.28 9.73 21.38
N ASP A 117 -2.03 10.71 22.25
CA ASP A 117 -2.52 10.70 23.64
C ASP A 117 -2.16 9.38 24.35
N ASP A 118 -0.88 8.97 24.23
CA ASP A 118 -0.30 7.70 24.69
C ASP A 118 -0.90 6.41 24.09
N LEU A 119 -1.86 6.53 23.16
CA LEU A 119 -2.43 5.41 22.45
C LEU A 119 -1.65 5.10 21.17
N GLU A 120 -1.13 3.88 21.06
CA GLU A 120 -0.55 3.38 19.82
C GLU A 120 -1.64 3.02 18.81
N ILE A 121 -1.47 3.52 17.59
CA ILE A 121 -2.33 3.26 16.44
C ILE A 121 -1.48 2.78 15.26
N GLN A 122 -2.06 1.91 14.44
CA GLN A 122 -1.38 1.38 13.25
C GLN A 122 -2.28 1.45 12.02
N ARG A 123 -1.73 1.88 10.87
CA ARG A 123 -2.46 1.96 9.60
C ARG A 123 -1.64 1.45 8.43
N ALA A 124 -2.30 0.72 7.54
CA ALA A 124 -1.70 0.19 6.33
C ALA A 124 -1.63 1.29 5.24
N TYR A 125 -0.49 1.38 4.56
CA TYR A 125 -0.31 2.21 3.37
C TYR A 125 0.50 1.44 2.33
N THR A 126 0.06 1.48 1.08
CA THR A 126 0.79 0.89 -0.04
C THR A 126 1.76 1.91 -0.61
N PRO A 127 3.06 1.58 -0.69
CA PRO A 127 4.02 2.42 -1.39
C PRO A 127 3.69 2.54 -2.88
N ILE A 128 3.88 3.75 -3.41
CA ILE A 128 3.61 4.12 -4.81
C ILE A 128 4.88 4.46 -5.58
N SER A 129 6.05 4.33 -4.94
CA SER A 129 7.34 4.54 -5.60
C SER A 129 7.61 3.44 -6.63
N PRO A 130 8.27 3.75 -7.76
CA PRO A 130 8.69 2.75 -8.74
C PRO A 130 9.49 1.60 -8.10
N ALA A 131 9.37 0.38 -8.65
CA ALA A 131 10.04 -0.80 -8.10
C ALA A 131 11.58 -0.66 -8.07
N ASN A 132 12.13 0.10 -9.01
CA ASN A 132 13.57 0.37 -9.11
C ASN A 132 14.03 1.60 -8.28
N ALA A 133 13.13 2.29 -7.57
CA ALA A 133 13.47 3.48 -6.79
C ALA A 133 14.52 3.16 -5.71
N LYS A 134 15.61 3.93 -5.70
CA LYS A 134 16.73 3.76 -4.77
C LYS A 134 16.78 4.91 -3.77
N GLY A 135 17.03 4.58 -2.51
CA GLY A 135 17.22 5.54 -1.43
C GLY A 135 15.94 6.17 -0.89
N TYR A 136 14.75 5.78 -1.40
CA TYR A 136 13.49 6.28 -0.88
C TYR A 136 12.31 5.35 -1.17
N PHE A 137 11.20 5.56 -0.45
CA PHE A 137 9.88 5.11 -0.84
C PHE A 137 8.85 6.22 -0.60
N GLU A 138 7.69 6.10 -1.26
CA GLU A 138 6.65 7.12 -1.22
C GLU A 138 5.29 6.51 -0.94
N VAL A 139 4.43 7.26 -0.25
CA VAL A 139 3.06 6.84 0.06
C VAL A 139 2.08 8.01 -0.11
N LEU A 140 0.83 7.68 -0.41
CA LEU A 140 -0.29 8.62 -0.35
C LEU A 140 -1.04 8.45 0.97
N ILE A 141 -1.19 9.54 1.70
CA ILE A 141 -1.89 9.55 2.98
C ILE A 141 -3.04 10.54 2.94
N LYS A 142 -4.27 10.03 2.93
CA LYS A 142 -5.47 10.83 3.11
C LYS A 142 -5.74 11.06 4.59
N CYS A 143 -5.90 12.33 4.94
CA CYS A 143 -6.23 12.79 6.28
C CYS A 143 -7.73 12.97 6.44
N TYR A 144 -8.29 12.32 7.46
CA TYR A 144 -9.67 12.48 7.88
C TYR A 144 -9.74 13.44 9.07
N GLN A 145 -10.86 14.16 9.20
CA GLN A 145 -10.99 15.20 10.22
C GLN A 145 -10.85 14.68 11.65
N THR A 146 -11.40 13.50 11.92
CA THR A 146 -11.38 12.81 13.22
C THR A 146 -10.39 11.64 13.27
N GLY A 147 -9.56 11.46 12.24
CA GLY A 147 -8.63 10.33 12.16
C GLY A 147 -7.42 10.51 13.07
N LEU A 148 -7.18 9.58 14.00
CA LEU A 148 -6.01 9.65 14.89
C LEU A 148 -4.68 9.66 14.12
N MET A 149 -4.54 8.80 13.11
CA MET A 149 -3.34 8.81 12.24
C MET A 149 -3.24 10.13 11.45
N SER A 150 -4.38 10.73 11.12
CA SER A 150 -4.42 12.03 10.45
C SER A 150 -3.92 13.17 11.33
N ARG A 151 -4.06 13.07 12.66
CA ARG A 151 -3.43 14.02 13.60
C ARG A 151 -1.91 13.94 13.53
N CYS A 152 -1.35 12.73 13.57
CA CYS A 152 0.10 12.51 13.45
C CYS A 152 0.65 13.08 12.13
N VAL A 153 0.00 12.76 11.01
CA VAL A 153 0.47 13.16 9.68
C VAL A 153 0.41 14.67 9.50
N LYS A 154 -0.63 15.32 10.05
CA LYS A 154 -0.76 16.79 10.00
C LYS A 154 0.28 17.52 10.85
N SER A 155 0.88 16.87 11.86
CA SER A 155 1.94 17.48 12.67
C SER A 155 3.34 17.28 12.08
N TRP A 156 3.49 16.43 11.06
CA TRP A 156 4.79 16.13 10.48
C TRP A 156 5.43 17.32 9.75
N ARG A 157 6.75 17.32 9.77
CA ARG A 157 7.63 18.22 9.01
C ARG A 157 8.72 17.41 8.32
N VAL A 158 9.29 17.97 7.27
CA VAL A 158 10.50 17.40 6.66
C VAL A 158 11.61 17.34 7.71
N GLY A 159 12.29 16.20 7.79
CA GLY A 159 13.27 15.90 8.83
C GLY A 159 12.74 15.04 9.98
N ASP A 160 11.41 14.98 10.19
CA ASP A 160 10.81 14.11 11.20
C ASP A 160 11.00 12.64 10.87
N THR A 161 10.75 11.78 11.85
CA THR A 161 10.88 10.32 11.72
C THR A 161 9.52 9.65 11.88
N ALA A 162 9.21 8.71 10.99
CA ALA A 162 8.06 7.83 11.09
C ALA A 162 8.51 6.37 11.19
N PHE A 163 7.70 5.54 11.84
CA PHE A 163 8.03 4.15 12.13
C PHE A 163 7.18 3.22 11.27
N TRP A 164 7.84 2.36 10.51
CA TRP A 164 7.20 1.46 9.55
C TRP A 164 7.63 0.01 9.77
N ARG A 165 6.71 -0.93 9.58
CA ARG A 165 6.99 -2.37 9.54
C ARG A 165 6.32 -3.02 8.33
N GLY A 166 6.78 -4.19 7.93
CA GLY A 166 6.26 -4.93 6.79
C GLY A 166 7.31 -5.82 6.12
N PRO A 167 7.02 -6.38 4.95
CA PRO A 167 5.78 -6.20 4.18
C PRO A 167 4.58 -7.01 4.70
N PHE A 168 3.39 -6.56 4.34
CA PHE A 168 2.12 -7.28 4.49
C PHE A 168 1.44 -7.41 3.15
N GLY A 169 0.50 -8.35 3.05
CA GLY A 169 -0.23 -8.62 1.81
C GLY A 169 0.29 -9.87 1.10
N ASN A 170 -0.67 -10.67 0.63
CA ASN A 170 -0.43 -11.96 -0.02
C ASN A 170 -0.88 -11.94 -1.49
N PHE A 171 -1.19 -10.77 -2.03
CA PHE A 171 -1.45 -10.64 -3.46
C PHE A 171 -0.11 -10.71 -4.19
N PHE A 172 0.04 -11.69 -5.07
CA PHE A 172 1.21 -11.85 -5.93
C PHE A 172 0.73 -11.89 -7.36
N TYR A 173 1.15 -10.89 -8.12
CA TYR A 173 0.93 -10.83 -9.55
C TYR A 173 2.11 -11.49 -10.27
N LYS A 174 1.81 -12.28 -11.30
CA LYS A 174 2.81 -12.83 -12.24
C LYS A 174 2.51 -12.31 -13.64
N PRO A 175 3.53 -12.04 -14.46
CA PRO A 175 3.33 -11.62 -15.83
C PRO A 175 2.46 -12.60 -16.61
N ASN A 176 1.54 -12.08 -17.43
CA ASN A 176 0.60 -12.86 -18.22
C ASN A 176 -0.29 -13.84 -17.42
N GLN A 177 -0.44 -13.63 -16.11
CA GLN A 177 -1.34 -14.44 -15.28
C GLN A 177 -2.82 -14.25 -15.66
N TYR A 178 -3.16 -13.09 -16.21
CA TYR A 178 -4.50 -12.72 -16.62
C TYR A 178 -4.47 -12.11 -18.02
N GLY A 179 -5.48 -12.39 -18.85
CA GLY A 179 -5.62 -11.71 -20.15
C GLY A 179 -6.11 -10.27 -20.01
N GLU A 180 -7.03 -10.02 -19.07
CA GLU A 180 -7.55 -8.68 -18.75
C GLU A 180 -7.72 -8.52 -17.24
N LEU A 181 -7.39 -7.34 -16.73
CA LEU A 181 -7.41 -6.97 -15.33
C LEU A 181 -8.21 -5.67 -15.14
N LEU A 182 -9.37 -5.78 -14.50
CA LEU A 182 -10.18 -4.64 -14.08
C LEU A 182 -9.73 -4.18 -12.69
N MET A 183 -9.20 -2.96 -12.58
CA MET A 183 -8.79 -2.34 -11.34
C MET A 183 -9.81 -1.25 -10.96
N LEU A 184 -10.49 -1.44 -9.83
CA LEU A 184 -11.43 -0.45 -9.28
C LEU A 184 -10.78 0.26 -8.09
N ALA A 185 -10.54 1.57 -8.23
CA ALA A 185 -9.92 2.39 -7.20
C ALA A 185 -10.86 3.53 -6.80
N ALA A 186 -11.05 3.74 -5.49
CA ALA A 186 -11.78 4.88 -4.97
C ALA A 186 -10.91 5.66 -3.99
N GLY A 187 -10.71 6.95 -4.23
CA GLY A 187 -9.77 7.72 -3.45
C GLY A 187 -8.45 6.97 -3.31
N THR A 188 -7.85 6.99 -2.11
CA THR A 188 -6.47 6.50 -1.92
C THR A 188 -6.32 5.00 -2.15
N GLY A 189 -7.42 4.29 -2.41
CA GLY A 189 -7.42 2.96 -3.01
C GLY A 189 -6.76 2.88 -4.40
N LEU A 190 -6.38 4.01 -5.01
CA LEU A 190 -5.48 4.01 -6.18
C LEU A 190 -4.06 3.51 -5.83
N ALA A 191 -3.58 3.75 -4.61
CA ALA A 191 -2.22 3.41 -4.20
C ALA A 191 -1.84 1.93 -4.44
N PRO A 192 -2.66 0.92 -4.10
CA PRO A 192 -2.36 -0.47 -4.44
C PRO A 192 -2.37 -0.79 -5.93
N MET A 193 -3.06 -0.01 -6.76
CA MET A 193 -3.10 -0.22 -8.21
C MET A 193 -1.82 0.24 -8.90
N VAL A 194 -1.15 1.28 -8.37
CA VAL A 194 0.08 1.85 -8.93
C VAL A 194 1.19 0.80 -9.14
N PRO A 195 1.64 0.04 -8.13
CA PRO A 195 2.72 -0.93 -8.31
C PRO A 195 2.32 -2.12 -9.19
N ILE A 196 1.03 -2.49 -9.23
CA ILE A 196 0.56 -3.56 -10.13
C ILE A 196 0.63 -3.07 -11.57
N LEU A 197 0.09 -1.88 -11.83
CA LEU A 197 0.10 -1.24 -13.14
C LEU A 197 1.53 -1.04 -13.65
N GLN A 198 2.44 -0.52 -12.81
CA GLN A 198 3.86 -0.40 -13.14
C GLN A 198 4.51 -1.74 -13.42
N SER A 199 4.20 -2.81 -12.66
CA SER A 199 4.79 -4.13 -12.93
C SER A 199 4.41 -4.70 -14.30
N ILE A 200 3.23 -4.33 -14.81
CA ILE A 200 2.76 -4.71 -16.14
C ILE A 200 3.40 -3.81 -17.19
N THR A 201 3.39 -2.49 -17.00
CA THR A 201 3.85 -1.54 -18.02
C THR A 201 5.38 -1.44 -18.12
N ASP A 202 6.12 -1.75 -17.06
CA ASP A 202 7.58 -1.81 -17.06
C ASP A 202 8.13 -3.16 -17.59
N ASN A 203 7.25 -4.14 -17.87
CA ASN A 203 7.62 -5.44 -18.41
C ASN A 203 7.11 -5.59 -19.85
N GLU A 204 8.01 -5.54 -20.83
CA GLU A 204 7.65 -5.64 -22.26
C GLU A 204 7.05 -6.98 -22.66
N ASP A 205 7.32 -8.05 -21.90
CA ASP A 205 6.79 -9.39 -22.13
C ASP A 205 5.40 -9.60 -21.49
N ASP A 206 4.84 -8.60 -20.79
CA ASP A 206 3.54 -8.69 -20.15
C ASP A 206 2.42 -8.10 -21.03
N GLU A 207 1.63 -8.98 -21.61
CA GLU A 207 0.54 -8.64 -22.53
C GLU A 207 -0.80 -8.43 -21.82
N THR A 208 -0.82 -8.43 -20.48
CA THR A 208 -2.04 -8.24 -19.69
C THR A 208 -2.71 -6.92 -20.03
N PHE A 209 -3.98 -6.94 -20.46
CA PHE A 209 -4.77 -5.73 -20.61
C PHE A 209 -5.23 -5.20 -19.26
N VAL A 210 -5.10 -3.91 -19.02
CA VAL A 210 -5.54 -3.27 -17.77
C VAL A 210 -6.62 -2.23 -18.06
N THR A 211 -7.74 -2.36 -17.37
CA THR A 211 -8.75 -1.31 -17.27
C THR A 211 -8.77 -0.76 -15.86
N LEU A 212 -8.31 0.47 -15.70
CA LEU A 212 -8.32 1.18 -14.42
C LEU A 212 -9.51 2.13 -14.33
N VAL A 213 -10.40 1.91 -13.37
CA VAL A 213 -11.53 2.81 -13.07
C VAL A 213 -11.25 3.53 -11.75
N CYS A 214 -11.13 4.85 -11.83
CA CYS A 214 -10.75 5.70 -10.72
C CYS A 214 -11.92 6.58 -10.25
N CYS A 215 -12.38 6.40 -9.02
CA CYS A 215 -13.48 7.15 -8.42
C CYS A 215 -12.97 8.26 -7.50
N PHE A 216 -13.38 9.48 -7.79
CA PHE A 216 -13.00 10.71 -7.08
C PHE A 216 -14.23 11.60 -6.84
N LYS A 217 -14.12 12.59 -5.96
CA LYS A 217 -15.21 13.55 -5.74
C LYS A 217 -15.25 14.57 -6.86
N THR A 218 -14.11 15.18 -7.13
CA THR A 218 -13.92 16.23 -8.15
C THR A 218 -12.65 15.97 -8.95
N PHE A 219 -12.50 16.60 -10.10
CA PHE A 219 -11.31 16.57 -10.93
C PHE A 219 -10.06 17.06 -10.19
N GLU A 220 -10.20 18.08 -9.35
CA GLU A 220 -9.13 18.57 -8.49
C GLU A 220 -8.64 17.51 -7.50
N SER A 221 -9.52 16.60 -7.07
CA SER A 221 -9.17 15.54 -6.11
C SER A 221 -8.42 14.35 -6.73
N ILE A 222 -8.27 14.31 -8.06
CA ILE A 222 -7.44 13.31 -8.74
C ILE A 222 -5.96 13.65 -8.48
N TYR A 223 -5.28 12.83 -7.69
CA TYR A 223 -3.81 12.87 -7.57
C TYR A 223 -3.16 11.93 -8.58
N LEU A 224 -1.83 12.07 -8.74
CA LEU A 224 -1.02 11.31 -9.70
C LEU A 224 -1.50 11.49 -11.16
N LYS A 225 -2.07 12.65 -11.52
CA LYS A 225 -2.57 12.93 -12.88
C LYS A 225 -1.53 12.64 -13.96
N THR A 226 -0.29 13.12 -13.77
CA THR A 226 0.81 12.90 -14.71
C THR A 226 1.10 11.41 -14.89
N PHE A 227 1.26 10.68 -13.79
CA PHE A 227 1.44 9.22 -13.83
C PHE A 227 0.28 8.54 -14.58
N LEU A 228 -0.97 8.84 -14.23
CA LEU A 228 -2.14 8.26 -14.89
C LEU A 228 -2.16 8.56 -16.40
N GLN A 229 -1.77 9.77 -16.82
CA GLN A 229 -1.65 10.12 -18.24
C GLN A 229 -0.54 9.34 -18.93
N GLU A 230 0.63 9.18 -18.30
CA GLU A 230 1.74 8.38 -18.82
C GLU A 230 1.32 6.92 -19.02
N GLN A 231 0.60 6.34 -18.06
CA GLN A 231 0.10 4.97 -18.16
C GLN A 231 -0.87 4.79 -19.33
N THR A 232 -1.66 5.81 -19.70
CA THR A 232 -2.55 5.70 -20.88
C THR A 232 -1.83 5.67 -22.24
N ARG A 233 -0.50 5.85 -22.26
CA ARG A 233 0.30 5.73 -23.49
C ARG A 233 0.60 4.28 -23.85
N PHE A 234 0.48 3.36 -22.89
CA PHE A 234 0.67 1.94 -23.12
C PHE A 234 -0.54 1.36 -23.86
N TRP A 235 -0.28 0.54 -24.86
CA TRP A 235 -1.31 0.00 -25.76
C TRP A 235 -2.34 -0.86 -25.02
N ASN A 236 -1.93 -1.54 -23.95
CA ASN A 236 -2.72 -2.44 -23.13
C ASN A 236 -3.40 -1.75 -21.92
N VAL A 237 -3.28 -0.43 -21.74
CA VAL A 237 -3.86 0.28 -20.58
C VAL A 237 -5.01 1.20 -20.98
N ARG A 238 -6.13 1.08 -20.27
CA ARG A 238 -7.30 1.97 -20.33
C ARG A 238 -7.56 2.57 -18.97
N THR A 239 -7.95 3.84 -18.95
CA THR A 239 -8.27 4.53 -17.69
C THR A 239 -9.56 5.31 -17.83
N PHE A 240 -10.47 5.10 -16.88
CA PHE A 240 -11.74 5.82 -16.74
C PHE A 240 -11.79 6.52 -15.39
N PHE A 241 -12.50 7.65 -15.34
CA PHE A 241 -12.66 8.47 -14.14
C PHE A 241 -14.13 8.62 -13.81
N ILE A 242 -14.49 8.42 -12.54
CA ILE A 242 -15.85 8.65 -12.03
C ILE A 242 -15.79 9.81 -11.04
N LEU A 243 -16.54 10.89 -11.31
CA LEU A 243 -16.56 12.10 -10.48
C LEU A 243 -17.93 12.29 -9.83
N SER A 244 -18.01 12.11 -8.51
CA SER A 244 -19.30 12.07 -7.80
C SER A 244 -19.88 13.42 -7.37
N GLN A 245 -19.08 14.49 -7.42
CA GLN A 245 -19.48 15.86 -7.06
C GLN A 245 -19.32 16.83 -8.24
N GLU A 246 -19.21 16.31 -9.46
CA GLU A 246 -19.25 17.07 -10.70
C GLU A 246 -20.38 16.55 -11.58
N ASN A 247 -20.87 17.41 -12.47
CA ASN A 247 -22.05 17.15 -13.28
C ASN A 247 -21.90 17.57 -14.74
N SER A 248 -20.75 18.12 -15.14
CA SER A 248 -20.50 18.57 -16.51
C SER A 248 -19.03 18.40 -16.91
N PRO A 249 -18.75 17.95 -18.15
CA PRO A 249 -17.39 17.83 -18.68
C PRO A 249 -16.80 19.17 -19.16
N GLU A 250 -17.58 20.25 -19.18
CA GLU A 250 -17.15 21.54 -19.74
C GLU A 250 -15.93 22.12 -19.00
N GLN A 251 -15.86 21.89 -17.69
CA GLN A 251 -14.78 22.35 -16.82
C GLN A 251 -13.56 21.41 -16.84
N LEU A 252 -13.68 20.22 -17.45
CA LEU A 252 -12.60 19.26 -17.56
C LEU A 252 -11.67 19.61 -18.73
N PRO A 253 -10.35 19.38 -18.58
CA PRO A 253 -9.44 19.41 -19.71
C PRO A 253 -9.90 18.43 -20.79
N TRP A 254 -9.72 18.80 -22.06
CA TRP A 254 -10.22 18.02 -23.20
C TRP A 254 -9.80 16.54 -23.14
N SER A 255 -8.56 16.26 -22.72
CA SER A 255 -8.01 14.89 -22.60
C SER A 255 -8.73 13.97 -21.60
N TYR A 256 -9.54 14.53 -20.69
CA TYR A 256 -10.28 13.76 -19.69
C TYR A 256 -11.76 13.58 -20.05
N ARG A 257 -12.33 14.44 -20.91
CA ARG A 257 -13.78 14.51 -21.14
C ARG A 257 -14.38 13.18 -21.56
N GLU A 258 -13.78 12.49 -22.52
CA GLU A 258 -14.29 11.21 -23.04
C GLU A 258 -14.10 10.03 -22.08
N LYS A 259 -13.17 10.16 -21.13
CA LYS A 259 -12.81 9.13 -20.16
C LYS A 259 -13.51 9.33 -18.81
N THR A 260 -14.26 10.41 -18.65
CA THR A 260 -14.89 10.79 -17.38
C THR A 260 -16.40 10.57 -17.44
N HIS A 261 -16.91 9.92 -16.39
CA HIS A 261 -18.31 9.76 -16.09
C HIS A 261 -18.64 10.48 -14.78
N PHE A 262 -19.88 10.93 -14.63
CA PHE A 262 -20.35 11.68 -13.47
C PHE A 262 -21.30 10.84 -12.62
N GLY A 263 -21.27 11.05 -11.31
CA GLY A 263 -22.08 10.30 -10.35
C GLY A 263 -21.28 9.25 -9.58
N HIS A 264 -21.94 8.18 -9.14
CA HIS A 264 -21.31 7.10 -8.39
C HIS A 264 -21.05 5.91 -9.31
N LEU A 265 -20.02 5.12 -8.97
CA LEU A 265 -19.83 3.84 -9.63
C LEU A 265 -20.91 2.87 -9.13
N ASP A 266 -21.76 2.43 -10.05
CA ASP A 266 -22.80 1.43 -9.83
C ASP A 266 -22.67 0.27 -10.83
N GLN A 267 -23.56 -0.71 -10.71
CA GLN A 267 -23.53 -1.90 -11.57
C GLN A 267 -23.75 -1.54 -13.04
N ASP A 268 -24.70 -0.65 -13.34
CA ASP A 268 -25.04 -0.27 -14.70
C ASP A 268 -23.84 0.39 -15.41
N LEU A 269 -23.13 1.27 -14.70
CA LEU A 269 -21.94 1.91 -15.22
C LEU A 269 -20.79 0.93 -15.43
N ILE A 270 -20.60 -0.03 -14.52
CA ILE A 270 -19.61 -1.10 -14.71
C ILE A 270 -19.95 -1.91 -15.96
N GLU A 271 -21.22 -2.30 -16.15
CA GLU A 271 -21.65 -3.02 -17.34
C GLU A 271 -21.47 -2.20 -18.63
N GLU A 272 -21.72 -0.89 -18.61
CA GLU A 272 -21.45 0.01 -19.74
C GLU A 272 -19.96 0.05 -20.08
N LEU A 273 -19.11 0.21 -19.07
CA LEU A 273 -17.65 0.21 -19.25
C LEU A 273 -17.19 -1.14 -19.82
N MET A 274 -17.68 -2.26 -19.29
CA MET A 274 -17.36 -3.60 -19.78
C MET A 274 -17.81 -3.83 -21.23
N LYS A 275 -18.98 -3.31 -21.63
CA LYS A 275 -19.43 -3.36 -23.03
C LYS A 275 -18.49 -2.56 -23.94
N LYS A 276 -18.05 -1.37 -23.54
CA LYS A 276 -17.05 -0.60 -24.31
C LYS A 276 -15.73 -1.37 -24.46
N LEU A 277 -15.34 -2.16 -23.46
CA LEU A 277 -14.14 -2.99 -23.53
C LEU A 277 -14.26 -4.08 -24.61
N SER A 278 -15.39 -4.79 -24.65
CA SER A 278 -15.61 -5.86 -25.64
C SER A 278 -15.68 -5.33 -27.09
N PHE A 279 -16.33 -4.19 -27.32
CA PHE A 279 -16.39 -3.58 -28.65
C PHE A 279 -15.03 -3.07 -29.15
N GLN A 280 -14.20 -2.48 -28.29
CA GLN A 280 -12.85 -2.05 -28.69
C GLN A 280 -11.87 -3.21 -28.89
N VAL A 281 -12.04 -4.33 -28.20
CA VAL A 281 -11.27 -5.56 -28.48
C VAL A 281 -11.60 -6.03 -29.89
N ILE A 282 -12.89 -6.09 -30.26
CA ILE A 282 -13.34 -6.46 -31.61
C ILE A 282 -12.81 -5.49 -32.67
N GLU A 283 -12.86 -4.17 -32.42
CA GLU A 283 -12.32 -3.17 -33.36
C GLU A 283 -10.79 -3.21 -33.52
N ARG A 284 -10.06 -3.58 -32.47
CA ARG A 284 -8.59 -3.73 -32.56
C ARG A 284 -8.19 -4.96 -33.36
N PHE A 285 -8.95 -6.05 -33.30
CA PHE A 285 -8.73 -7.21 -34.18
C PHE A 285 -9.13 -6.94 -35.63
N SER A 286 -10.12 -6.07 -35.89
CA SER A 286 -10.53 -5.72 -37.26
C SER A 286 -9.71 -4.62 -37.93
N LYS A 287 -8.76 -3.98 -37.22
CA LYS A 287 -7.82 -2.99 -37.79
C LYS A 287 -6.41 -3.54 -38.09
N VAL A 288 -6.20 -4.85 -37.96
CA VAL A 288 -4.92 -5.53 -38.27
C VAL A 288 -5.04 -6.49 -39.48
N MET A 289 -6.06 -6.30 -40.32
CA MET A 289 -6.13 -6.82 -41.69
C MET A 289 -6.38 -5.68 -42.66
#